data_AF-A0A7C2AB70-F1
#
_entry.id   AF-A0A7C2AB70-F1
#
_cell.length_a   1.000
_cell.length_b   1.000
_cell.length_c   1.000
_cell.angle_alpha   90.00
_cell.angle_beta   90.00
_cell.angle_gamma   90.00
#
_symmetry.space_group_name_H-M   'P 1'
#
loop_
_entity.id
_entity.type
_entity.pdbx_description
1 polymer ?
#
loop_
_entity_poly.entity_id
_entity_poly.type
_entity_poly.pdbx_seq_one_letter_code
_entity_poly.pdbx_strand_id
1 'polypeptide(L)'
;MKYLDQDHEIPSVLTKAANQTPGVIPSVREVDDILVERPERTALSANQSTGQRKIRSEMDYSAMEAANRKLGYQGEEFVFGFERARLTKAGCSDLAHKVEWVSKTKGDGLGYDIHSFDETGHELFIEVKTTNRGRHFPFVITLNEAVVSQHLSNSYRIYRVFDFSTEPRLFILEGPVEESCELRPLTYEARPYPP
;
A
#
# COMPACT_ATOMS: atom_id res chain seq x y z
N MET A 1 28.10 -10.86 62.54
CA MET A 1 29.20 -10.33 61.70
C MET A 1 28.56 -9.37 60.71
N LYS A 2 28.88 -8.07 60.80
CA LYS A 2 28.46 -7.02 59.85
C LYS A 2 29.12 -7.26 58.49
N TYR A 3 28.48 -6.85 57.40
CA TYR A 3 28.99 -6.15 56.20
C TYR A 3 27.83 -6.21 55.16
N LEU A 4 27.01 -5.16 55.05
CA LEU A 4 27.15 -3.93 54.25
C LEU A 4 26.60 -4.08 52.83
N ASP A 5 25.69 -3.15 52.55
CA ASP A 5 25.07 -2.76 51.30
C ASP A 5 25.97 -2.87 50.07
N GLN A 6 25.37 -3.30 48.96
CA GLN A 6 25.58 -2.64 47.68
C GLN A 6 24.33 -2.80 46.82
N ASP A 7 23.56 -1.72 46.79
CA ASP A 7 22.53 -1.45 45.79
C ASP A 7 23.12 -1.58 44.38
N HIS A 8 22.52 -2.46 43.59
CA HIS A 8 22.63 -2.40 42.14
C HIS A 8 21.21 -2.34 41.58
N GLU A 9 20.64 -1.13 41.60
CA GLU A 9 19.53 -0.77 40.72
C GLU A 9 19.97 -1.03 39.27
N ILE A 10 19.49 -2.13 38.70
CA ILE A 10 19.47 -2.31 37.25
C ILE A 10 18.31 -1.44 36.75
N PRO A 11 18.55 -0.40 35.92
CA PRO A 11 17.46 0.44 35.41
C PRO A 11 16.47 -0.39 34.59
N SER A 12 15.21 -0.36 35.00
CA SER A 12 14.07 -1.00 34.34
C SER A 12 13.74 -0.31 33.01
N VAL A 13 14.56 -0.57 31.98
CA VAL A 13 14.31 -0.06 30.63
C VAL A 13 14.10 -1.24 29.68
N LEU A 14 12.99 -1.95 29.87
CA LEU A 14 12.42 -2.83 28.85
C LEU A 14 10.99 -3.20 29.26
N THR A 15 10.08 -2.23 29.16
CA THR A 15 8.65 -2.55 29.15
C THR A 15 7.92 -1.55 28.28
N LYS A 16 7.86 -1.85 26.98
CA LYS A 16 6.76 -1.54 26.07
C LYS A 16 6.97 -2.32 24.77
N ALA A 17 6.84 -3.64 24.88
CA ALA A 17 6.52 -4.50 23.76
C ALA A 17 5.36 -5.41 24.20
N ALA A 18 4.50 -5.75 23.26
CA ALA A 18 3.29 -6.57 23.38
C ALA A 18 2.03 -5.83 23.85
N ASN A 19 1.38 -5.11 22.92
CA ASN A 19 0.04 -5.51 22.46
C ASN A 19 -0.43 -4.65 21.28
N GLN A 20 -0.02 -4.97 20.05
CA GLN A 20 -0.72 -4.52 18.85
C GLN A 20 -0.73 -5.66 17.84
N THR A 21 -1.93 -6.15 17.55
CA THR A 21 -2.18 -7.28 16.65
C THR A 21 -2.02 -6.80 15.20
N PRO A 22 -1.25 -7.46 14.32
CA PRO A 22 -1.17 -7.08 12.92
C PRO A 22 -2.53 -7.26 12.21
N GLY A 23 -2.98 -6.27 11.43
CA GLY A 23 -4.20 -6.38 10.61
C GLY A 23 -5.51 -5.97 11.29
N VAL A 24 -5.49 -4.99 12.19
CA VAL A 24 -6.72 -4.40 12.72
C VAL A 24 -7.39 -3.56 11.63
N ILE A 25 -8.66 -3.86 11.32
CA ILE A 25 -9.52 -3.07 10.45
C ILE A 25 -9.63 -1.65 11.05
N PRO A 26 -9.26 -0.59 10.32
CA PRO A 26 -9.27 0.76 10.86
C PRO A 26 -10.62 1.17 11.44
N SER A 27 -10.60 1.72 12.65
CA SER A 27 -11.78 2.35 13.22
C SER A 27 -11.93 3.79 12.69
N VAL A 28 -13.14 4.35 12.77
CA VAL A 28 -13.47 5.73 12.34
C VAL A 28 -12.54 6.78 12.97
N ARG A 29 -11.98 6.50 14.16
CA ARG A 29 -11.11 7.42 14.90
C ARG A 29 -9.68 7.47 14.34
N GLU A 30 -9.23 6.41 13.69
CA GLU A 30 -7.83 6.23 13.27
C GLU A 30 -7.60 6.67 11.81
N VAL A 31 -8.64 7.08 11.09
CA VAL A 31 -8.55 7.46 9.67
C VAL A 31 -7.52 8.56 9.43
N ASP A 32 -7.47 9.58 10.31
CA ASP A 32 -6.54 10.71 10.14
C ASP A 32 -5.10 10.33 10.52
N ASP A 33 -4.92 9.37 11.43
CA ASP A 33 -3.60 8.91 11.87
C ASP A 33 -2.96 7.99 10.83
N ILE A 34 -3.79 7.28 10.05
CA ILE A 34 -3.36 6.35 9.01
C ILE A 34 -3.01 7.07 7.71
N LEU A 35 -3.80 8.08 7.29
CA LEU A 35 -3.61 8.79 6.04
C LEU A 35 -2.51 9.85 6.18
N VAL A 36 -1.40 9.66 5.45
CA VAL A 36 -0.29 10.60 5.40
C VAL A 36 -0.16 11.23 4.02
N GLU A 37 0.40 12.45 3.95
CA GLU A 37 0.69 13.13 2.69
C GLU A 37 1.64 12.29 1.83
N ARG A 38 1.36 12.17 0.53
CA ARG A 38 2.23 11.48 -0.43
C ARG A 38 3.64 12.12 -0.44
N PRO A 39 4.71 11.34 -0.65
CA PRO A 39 6.05 11.92 -0.68
C PRO A 39 6.21 12.87 -1.86
N GLU A 40 6.89 14.00 -1.65
CA GLU A 40 7.27 14.87 -2.75
C GLU A 40 8.23 14.15 -3.70
N ARG A 41 8.09 14.45 -5.00
CA ARG A 41 9.02 13.99 -6.03
C ARG A 41 10.37 14.67 -5.81
N THR A 42 11.20 14.11 -4.94
CA THR A 42 12.53 14.66 -4.68
C THR A 42 13.33 14.57 -5.98
N ALA A 43 13.89 15.69 -6.44
CA ALA A 43 14.70 15.80 -7.67
C ALA A 43 16.03 15.00 -7.63
N LEU A 44 16.15 13.98 -6.77
CA LEU A 44 17.34 13.16 -6.56
C LEU A 44 17.56 12.07 -7.63
N SER A 45 16.69 11.98 -8.65
CA SER A 45 16.83 11.01 -9.76
C SER A 45 17.20 11.63 -11.11
N ALA A 46 17.42 12.96 -11.20
CA ALA A 46 17.79 13.62 -12.46
C ALA A 46 19.29 13.52 -12.80
N ASN A 47 20.14 13.00 -11.90
CA ASN A 47 21.60 13.00 -12.05
C ASN A 47 22.25 11.62 -11.87
N GLN A 48 21.57 10.54 -12.26
CA GLN A 48 22.16 9.21 -12.30
C GLN A 48 22.37 8.78 -13.75
N SER A 49 23.45 9.34 -14.32
CA SER A 49 24.32 8.83 -15.39
C SER A 49 23.76 7.71 -16.28
N THR A 50 23.79 7.96 -17.59
CA THR A 50 23.62 7.07 -18.77
C THR A 50 24.57 5.85 -18.83
N GLY A 51 25.18 5.44 -17.72
CA GLY A 51 25.87 4.16 -17.63
C GLY A 51 24.86 3.05 -17.36
N GLN A 52 24.84 2.01 -18.20
CA GLN A 52 24.21 0.73 -17.90
C GLN A 52 24.48 0.38 -16.44
N ARG A 53 23.50 0.67 -15.58
CA ARG A 53 23.49 0.14 -14.23
C ARG A 53 23.33 -1.35 -14.41
N LYS A 54 24.47 -2.02 -14.39
CA LYS A 54 24.62 -3.45 -14.12
C LYS A 54 23.43 -3.84 -13.25
N ILE A 55 22.50 -4.59 -13.82
CA ILE A 55 21.23 -4.99 -13.20
C ILE A 55 21.59 -5.55 -11.83
N ARG A 56 21.53 -4.69 -10.82
CA ARG A 56 22.18 -4.90 -9.54
C ARG A 56 21.15 -5.65 -8.72
N SER A 57 21.01 -6.95 -8.99
CA SER A 57 20.05 -7.88 -8.38
C SER A 57 18.78 -7.12 -7.95
N GLU A 58 17.87 -6.77 -8.86
CA GLU A 58 16.86 -7.74 -9.34
C GLU A 58 16.55 -8.78 -8.24
N MET A 59 16.39 -8.27 -7.01
CA MET A 59 15.53 -8.88 -6.02
C MET A 59 14.24 -9.11 -6.78
N ASP A 60 13.85 -10.36 -6.93
CA ASP A 60 12.75 -10.78 -7.79
C ASP A 60 11.45 -10.16 -7.24
N TYR A 61 11.19 -8.90 -7.59
CA TYR A 61 10.09 -8.10 -7.04
C TYR A 61 8.76 -8.79 -7.34
N SER A 62 8.67 -9.42 -8.51
CA SER A 62 7.56 -10.28 -8.92
C SER A 62 7.42 -11.50 -8.01
N ALA A 63 8.51 -12.24 -7.72
CA ALA A 63 8.43 -13.35 -6.76
C ALA A 63 8.21 -12.88 -5.32
N MET A 64 8.68 -11.70 -4.92
CA MET A 64 8.45 -11.13 -3.60
C MET A 64 7.00 -10.73 -3.40
N GLU A 65 6.34 -10.17 -4.42
CA GLU A 65 4.90 -9.92 -4.39
C GLU A 65 4.12 -11.24 -4.43
N ALA A 66 4.47 -12.16 -5.33
CA ALA A 66 3.81 -13.45 -5.44
C ALA A 66 3.93 -14.30 -4.16
N ALA A 67 5.06 -14.22 -3.46
CA ALA A 67 5.30 -14.90 -2.19
C ALA A 67 4.46 -14.31 -1.04
N ASN A 68 3.97 -13.07 -1.18
CA ASN A 68 3.28 -12.33 -0.14
C ASN A 68 1.77 -12.16 -0.41
N ARG A 69 1.13 -13.13 -1.06
CA ARG A 69 -0.34 -13.15 -1.25
C ARG A 69 -1.13 -12.90 0.04
N LYS A 70 -0.66 -13.44 1.17
CA LYS A 70 -1.27 -13.18 2.48
C LYS A 70 -1.20 -11.70 2.87
N LEU A 71 -0.06 -11.04 2.64
CA LEU A 71 0.11 -9.61 2.93
C LEU A 71 -0.76 -8.75 2.02
N GLY A 72 -0.85 -9.11 0.72
CA GLY A 72 -1.75 -8.45 -0.23
C GLY A 72 -3.19 -8.49 0.25
N TYR A 73 -3.71 -9.70 0.52
CA TYR A 73 -5.06 -9.89 1.03
C TYR A 73 -5.34 -9.12 2.33
N GLN A 74 -4.41 -9.11 3.29
CA GLN A 74 -4.57 -8.35 4.53
C GLN A 74 -4.55 -6.83 4.28
N GLY A 75 -3.76 -6.38 3.31
CA GLY A 75 -3.75 -4.99 2.88
C GLY A 75 -5.05 -4.55 2.23
N GLU A 76 -5.61 -5.39 1.35
CA GLU A 76 -6.92 -5.16 0.73
C GLU A 76 -8.04 -5.10 1.79
N GLU A 77 -8.03 -6.02 2.77
CA GLU A 77 -8.96 -6.00 3.90
C GLU A 77 -8.86 -4.71 4.72
N PHE A 78 -7.62 -4.27 4.96
CA PHE A 78 -7.33 -3.03 5.68
C PHE A 78 -7.87 -1.81 4.93
N VAL A 79 -7.61 -1.70 3.62
CA VAL A 79 -8.09 -0.57 2.79
C VAL A 79 -9.60 -0.59 2.66
N PHE A 80 -10.22 -1.77 2.51
CA PHE A 80 -11.67 -1.90 2.52
C PHE A 80 -12.28 -1.35 3.82
N GLY A 81 -11.68 -1.69 4.97
CA GLY A 81 -12.05 -1.12 6.26
C GLY A 81 -11.87 0.39 6.34
N PHE A 82 -10.71 0.87 5.91
CA PHE A 82 -10.37 2.29 5.87
C PHE A 82 -11.39 3.10 5.07
N GLU A 83 -11.76 2.67 3.86
CA GLU A 83 -12.68 3.42 3.00
C GLU A 83 -14.08 3.51 3.60
N ARG A 84 -14.57 2.42 4.21
CA ARG A 84 -15.84 2.44 4.92
C ARG A 84 -15.78 3.39 6.11
N ALA A 85 -14.71 3.34 6.90
CA ALA A 85 -14.50 4.23 8.03
C ALA A 85 -14.41 5.70 7.61
N ARG A 86 -13.68 6.01 6.51
CA ARG A 86 -13.55 7.35 5.94
C ARG A 86 -14.90 7.91 5.51
N LEU A 87 -15.68 7.15 4.74
CA LEU A 87 -17.01 7.59 4.28
C LEU A 87 -18.00 7.73 5.44
N THR A 88 -18.01 6.82 6.42
CA THR A 88 -18.83 6.96 7.62
C THR A 88 -18.45 8.22 8.42
N LYS A 89 -17.14 8.50 8.55
CA LYS A 89 -16.64 9.71 9.22
C LYS A 89 -17.12 10.99 8.54
N ALA A 90 -17.15 11.01 7.21
CA ALA A 90 -17.64 12.12 6.41
C ALA A 90 -19.18 12.28 6.44
N GLY A 91 -19.91 11.42 7.16
CA GLY A 91 -21.37 11.43 7.19
C GLY A 91 -22.02 10.70 6.01
N CYS A 92 -21.23 10.13 5.10
CA CYS A 92 -21.66 9.41 3.90
C CYS A 92 -21.90 7.91 4.17
N SER A 93 -22.67 7.57 5.22
CA SER A 93 -22.86 6.17 5.64
C SER A 93 -23.45 5.30 4.53
N ASP A 94 -24.36 5.82 3.72
CA ASP A 94 -24.95 5.08 2.59
C ASP A 94 -23.91 4.69 1.55
N LEU A 95 -22.91 5.54 1.30
CA LEU A 95 -21.79 5.23 0.40
C LEU A 95 -20.84 4.23 1.06
N ALA A 96 -20.58 4.36 2.37
CA ALA A 96 -19.77 3.41 3.13
C ALA A 96 -20.34 1.97 3.07
N HIS A 97 -21.67 1.82 2.95
CA HIS A 97 -22.31 0.52 2.76
C HIS A 97 -22.20 -0.03 1.33
N LYS A 98 -21.90 0.82 0.35
CA LYS A 98 -21.75 0.44 -1.07
C LYS A 98 -20.31 0.14 -1.47
N VAL A 99 -19.32 0.42 -0.60
CA VAL A 99 -17.93 0.03 -0.84
C VAL A 99 -17.87 -1.47 -1.06
N GLU A 100 -17.15 -1.91 -2.10
CA GLU A 100 -17.04 -3.32 -2.49
C GLU A 100 -15.57 -3.73 -2.61
N TRP A 101 -15.20 -4.86 -2.00
CA TRP A 101 -13.93 -5.52 -2.23
C TRP A 101 -14.04 -6.40 -3.49
N VAL A 102 -13.82 -5.80 -4.65
CA VAL A 102 -14.11 -6.42 -5.95
C VAL A 102 -13.15 -7.54 -6.32
N SER A 103 -11.87 -7.47 -5.94
CA SER A 103 -10.91 -8.55 -6.21
C SER A 103 -11.33 -9.85 -5.51
N LYS A 104 -12.02 -9.74 -4.37
CA LYS A 104 -12.61 -10.86 -3.64
C LYS A 104 -13.96 -11.34 -4.18
N THR A 105 -14.84 -10.44 -4.64
CA THR A 105 -16.20 -10.80 -5.08
C THR A 105 -16.29 -11.16 -6.57
N LYS A 106 -15.46 -10.54 -7.42
CA LYS A 106 -15.48 -10.64 -8.88
C LYS A 106 -14.18 -11.20 -9.47
N GLY A 107 -13.11 -11.26 -8.68
CA GLY A 107 -11.77 -11.72 -9.10
C GLY A 107 -10.84 -10.56 -9.46
N ASP A 108 -9.57 -10.88 -9.72
CA ASP A 108 -8.44 -9.96 -9.95
C ASP A 108 -8.39 -9.35 -11.37
N GLY A 109 -9.30 -9.74 -12.26
CA GLY A 109 -9.28 -9.33 -13.68
C GLY A 109 -9.68 -7.88 -13.96
N LEU A 110 -10.22 -7.14 -12.98
CA LEU A 110 -10.73 -5.78 -13.19
C LEU A 110 -9.65 -4.69 -13.16
N GLY A 111 -8.44 -5.01 -12.68
CA GLY A 111 -7.31 -4.06 -12.60
C GLY A 111 -7.39 -3.07 -11.44
N TYR A 112 -8.20 -3.38 -10.43
CA TYR A 112 -8.29 -2.71 -9.13
C TYR A 112 -8.91 -3.66 -8.09
N ASP A 113 -8.68 -3.40 -6.80
CA ASP A 113 -9.10 -4.27 -5.70
C ASP A 113 -10.40 -3.82 -5.03
N ILE A 114 -10.58 -2.51 -4.83
CA ILE A 114 -11.70 -1.92 -4.09
C ILE A 114 -12.44 -0.91 -4.95
N HIS A 115 -13.77 -1.02 -4.99
CA HIS A 115 -14.65 0.02 -5.51
C HIS A 115 -15.20 0.85 -4.35
N SER A 116 -15.01 2.17 -4.41
CA SER A 116 -15.37 3.12 -3.37
C SER A 116 -15.92 4.42 -3.98
N PHE A 117 -16.10 5.45 -3.16
CA PHE A 117 -16.68 6.73 -3.56
C PHE A 117 -15.97 7.88 -2.85
N ASP A 118 -15.96 9.06 -3.44
CA ASP A 118 -15.69 10.28 -2.68
C ASP A 118 -16.95 10.75 -1.90
N GLU A 119 -16.82 11.86 -1.18
CA GLU A 119 -17.92 12.42 -0.36
C GLU A 119 -19.10 12.94 -1.20
N THR A 120 -18.86 13.24 -2.49
CA THR A 120 -19.89 13.67 -3.44
C THR A 120 -20.60 12.50 -4.11
N GLY A 121 -20.10 11.28 -3.92
CA GLY A 121 -20.61 10.06 -4.54
C GLY A 121 -19.96 9.73 -5.89
N HIS A 122 -18.90 10.43 -6.29
CA HIS A 122 -18.12 10.07 -7.47
C HIS A 122 -17.33 8.78 -7.21
N GLU A 123 -17.37 7.86 -8.17
CA GLU A 123 -16.76 6.53 -8.04
C GLU A 123 -15.22 6.62 -8.00
N LEU A 124 -14.64 5.81 -7.12
CA LEU A 124 -13.21 5.62 -6.96
C LEU A 124 -12.87 4.15 -7.15
N PHE A 125 -11.86 3.89 -7.96
CA PHE A 125 -11.34 2.55 -8.25
C PHE A 125 -9.93 2.44 -7.69
N ILE A 126 -9.77 1.60 -6.67
CA ILE A 126 -8.60 1.60 -5.81
C ILE A 126 -7.82 0.31 -5.99
N GLU A 127 -6.56 0.46 -6.39
CA GLU A 127 -5.53 -0.59 -6.38
C GLU A 127 -4.72 -0.52 -5.08
N VAL A 128 -4.54 -1.65 -4.40
CA VAL A 128 -3.91 -1.72 -3.08
C VAL A 128 -2.51 -2.30 -3.16
N LYS A 129 -1.49 -1.49 -2.83
CA LYS A 129 -0.09 -1.93 -2.83
C LYS A 129 0.48 -1.93 -1.41
N THR A 130 0.61 -3.12 -0.82
CA THR A 130 1.00 -3.28 0.59
C THR A 130 2.45 -3.72 0.77
N THR A 131 3.13 -3.17 1.78
CA THR A 131 4.49 -3.58 2.15
C THR A 131 4.74 -3.48 3.66
N ASN A 132 5.63 -4.33 4.18
CA ASN A 132 6.18 -4.21 5.54
C ASN A 132 7.42 -3.30 5.61
N ARG A 133 7.80 -2.70 4.47
CA ARG A 133 8.94 -1.80 4.36
C ARG A 133 8.46 -0.35 4.38
N GLY A 134 9.41 0.58 4.42
CA GLY A 134 9.09 2.01 4.42
C GLY A 134 8.44 2.47 3.11
N ARG A 135 7.82 3.66 3.18
CA ARG A 135 6.98 4.26 2.15
C ARG A 135 7.57 4.40 0.74
N HIS A 136 8.90 4.43 0.60
CA HIS A 136 9.61 4.57 -0.69
C HIS A 136 10.01 3.23 -1.33
N PHE A 137 9.71 2.10 -0.67
CA PHE A 137 10.03 0.80 -1.26
C PHE A 137 9.24 0.60 -2.57
N PRO A 138 9.86 0.13 -3.65
CA PRO A 138 9.17 -0.14 -4.91
C PRO A 138 8.03 -1.16 -4.76
N PHE A 139 7.12 -1.15 -5.72
CA PHE A 139 6.05 -2.15 -5.87
C PHE A 139 5.89 -2.48 -7.35
N VAL A 140 5.29 -3.64 -7.64
CA VAL A 140 5.00 -4.02 -9.02
C VAL A 140 3.60 -3.52 -9.38
N ILE A 141 3.46 -3.16 -10.65
CA ILE A 141 2.18 -2.84 -11.28
C ILE A 141 2.05 -3.78 -12.46
N THR A 142 0.90 -4.43 -12.59
CA THR A 142 0.62 -5.29 -13.75
C THR A 142 0.26 -4.44 -14.97
N LEU A 143 0.36 -5.04 -16.17
CA LEU A 143 -0.07 -4.36 -17.38
C LEU A 143 -1.56 -3.99 -17.33
N ASN A 144 -2.39 -4.87 -16.76
CA ASN A 144 -3.83 -4.63 -16.64
C ASN A 144 -4.11 -3.41 -15.75
N GLU A 145 -3.48 -3.34 -14.57
CA GLU A 145 -3.59 -2.18 -13.67
C GLU A 145 -3.15 -0.87 -14.36
N ALA A 146 -2.01 -0.88 -15.06
CA ALA A 146 -1.54 0.30 -15.79
C ALA A 146 -2.56 0.76 -16.84
N VAL A 147 -3.06 -0.16 -17.68
CA VAL A 147 -4.05 0.15 -18.71
C VAL A 147 -5.37 0.65 -18.10
N VAL A 148 -5.86 -0.02 -17.05
CA VAL A 148 -7.09 0.37 -16.35
C VAL A 148 -6.94 1.74 -15.69
N SER A 149 -5.78 2.04 -15.11
CA SER A 149 -5.51 3.37 -14.53
C SER A 149 -5.62 4.50 -15.55
N GLN A 150 -5.18 4.26 -16.80
CA GLN A 150 -5.30 5.24 -17.88
C GLN A 150 -6.76 5.43 -18.30
N HIS A 151 -7.53 4.35 -18.39
CA HIS A 151 -8.95 4.41 -18.77
C HIS A 151 -9.82 5.10 -17.72
N LEU A 152 -9.57 4.82 -16.44
CA LEU A 152 -10.34 5.38 -15.32
C LEU A 152 -9.82 6.75 -14.88
N SER A 153 -8.57 7.09 -15.23
CA SER A 153 -7.98 8.42 -15.07
C SER A 153 -8.24 9.01 -13.67
N ASN A 154 -8.94 10.14 -13.57
CA ASN A 154 -9.22 10.84 -12.33
C ASN A 154 -10.03 10.04 -11.29
N SER A 155 -10.62 8.91 -11.66
CA SER A 155 -11.31 7.99 -10.74
C SER A 155 -10.39 6.88 -10.20
N TYR A 156 -9.22 6.67 -10.79
CA TYR A 156 -8.27 5.66 -10.33
C TYR A 156 -7.42 6.15 -9.17
N ARG A 157 -7.13 5.28 -8.22
CA ARG A 157 -6.25 5.53 -7.08
C ARG A 157 -5.34 4.33 -6.83
N ILE A 158 -4.10 4.59 -6.45
CA ILE A 158 -3.25 3.60 -5.79
C ILE A 158 -3.17 3.95 -4.32
N TYR A 159 -3.55 3.00 -3.48
CA TYR A 159 -3.43 3.08 -2.03
C TYR A 159 -2.15 2.36 -1.61
N ARG A 160 -1.13 3.12 -1.25
CA ARG A 160 0.16 2.58 -0.82
C ARG A 160 0.17 2.42 0.70
N VAL A 161 0.01 1.17 1.13
CA VAL A 161 0.07 0.80 2.55
C VAL A 161 1.48 0.32 2.90
N PHE A 162 2.09 0.92 3.91
CA PHE A 162 3.48 0.67 4.29
C PHE A 162 3.62 0.50 5.81
N ASP A 163 4.78 -0.02 6.25
CA ASP A 163 5.04 -0.39 7.65
C ASP A 163 3.94 -1.30 8.26
N PHE A 164 3.29 -2.12 7.41
CA PHE A 164 1.97 -2.72 7.68
C PHE A 164 1.89 -3.59 8.95
N SER A 165 2.91 -4.40 9.22
CA SER A 165 2.91 -5.29 10.40
C SER A 165 3.22 -4.57 11.71
N THR A 166 3.56 -3.28 11.67
CA THR A 166 3.99 -2.49 12.83
C THR A 166 3.05 -1.32 13.09
N GLU A 167 3.08 -0.31 12.23
CA GLU A 167 2.26 0.90 12.33
C GLU A 167 1.78 1.21 10.91
N PRO A 168 0.70 0.55 10.45
CA PRO A 168 0.24 0.65 9.08
C PRO A 168 -0.16 2.10 8.77
N ARG A 169 0.48 2.67 7.75
CA ARG A 169 0.16 4.00 7.22
C ARG A 169 -0.09 3.91 5.73
N LEU A 170 -0.86 4.88 5.24
CA LEU A 170 -1.37 4.94 3.88
C LEU A 170 -1.04 6.29 3.26
N PHE A 171 -0.62 6.29 2.00
CA PHE A 171 -0.78 7.49 1.17
C PHE A 171 -1.45 7.12 -0.15
N ILE A 172 -2.03 8.13 -0.80
CA ILE A 172 -2.82 7.96 -2.01
C ILE A 172 -2.06 8.58 -3.19
N LEU A 173 -1.98 7.82 -4.30
CA LEU A 173 -1.58 8.34 -5.60
C LEU A 173 -2.83 8.43 -6.48
N GLU A 174 -3.04 9.58 -7.10
CA GLU A 174 -4.22 9.85 -7.91
C GLU A 174 -3.90 9.77 -9.39
N GLY A 175 -4.86 9.27 -10.17
CA GLY A 175 -4.76 9.24 -11.61
C GLY A 175 -4.03 8.03 -12.17
N PRO A 176 -3.69 8.09 -13.47
CA PRO A 176 -2.88 7.08 -14.14
C PRO A 176 -1.54 6.87 -13.44
N VAL A 177 -1.07 5.62 -13.42
CA VAL A 177 0.16 5.23 -12.70
C VAL A 177 1.38 6.05 -13.19
N GLU A 178 1.45 6.33 -14.49
CA GLU A 178 2.57 7.03 -15.13
C GLU A 178 2.71 8.50 -14.70
N GLU A 179 1.65 9.11 -14.17
CA GLU A 179 1.70 10.49 -13.68
C GLU A 179 2.37 10.61 -12.32
N SER A 180 2.35 9.51 -11.54
CA SER A 180 2.80 9.49 -10.15
C SER A 180 4.01 8.57 -9.90
N CYS A 181 4.34 7.68 -10.84
CA CYS A 181 5.39 6.67 -10.70
C CYS A 181 6.39 6.67 -11.86
N GLU A 182 7.64 6.31 -11.57
CA GLU A 182 8.62 5.94 -12.61
C GLU A 182 8.47 4.44 -12.92
N LEU A 183 7.95 4.11 -14.10
CA LEU A 183 7.78 2.72 -14.53
C LEU A 183 9.07 2.17 -15.14
N ARG A 184 9.45 0.96 -14.71
CA ARG A 184 10.55 0.18 -15.30
C ARG A 184 10.03 -1.21 -15.66
N PRO A 185 10.31 -1.70 -16.87
CA PRO A 185 9.88 -3.04 -17.27
C PRO A 185 10.56 -4.09 -16.40
N LEU A 186 9.79 -5.06 -15.90
CA LEU A 186 10.27 -6.19 -15.10
C LEU A 186 10.29 -7.50 -15.89
N THR A 187 9.21 -7.78 -16.63
CA THR A 187 9.03 -9.03 -17.37
C THR A 187 8.43 -8.76 -18.73
N TYR A 188 8.81 -9.56 -19.73
CA TYR A 188 8.26 -9.52 -21.09
C TYR A 188 7.60 -10.85 -21.42
N GLU A 189 6.38 -10.81 -21.97
CA GLU A 189 5.78 -11.97 -22.63
C GLU A 189 6.29 -12.04 -24.08
N ALA A 190 6.79 -13.20 -24.50
CA ALA A 190 7.18 -13.44 -25.88
C ALA A 190 6.21 -14.42 -26.54
N ARG A 191 5.74 -14.08 -27.74
CA ARG A 191 4.93 -14.98 -28.58
C ARG A 191 5.65 -15.21 -29.91
N PRO A 192 5.78 -16.47 -30.36
CA PRO A 192 6.32 -16.73 -31.69
C PRO A 192 5.34 -16.21 -32.75
N TYR A 193 5.86 -15.61 -33.82
CA TYR A 193 5.05 -15.31 -34.99
C TYR A 193 4.60 -16.63 -35.65
N PRO A 194 3.35 -16.71 -36.15
CA PRO A 194 2.98 -17.84 -36.99
C PRO A 194 3.88 -17.89 -38.24
N PRO A 195 4.11 -19.09 -38.81
CA PRO A 195 4.93 -19.26 -40.01
C PRO A 195 4.37 -18.51 -41.21
#